data_AF-A0A8T5E9L0-F1
#
_entry.id   AF-A0A8T5E9L0-F1
#
_cell.length_a   1.000
_cell.length_b   1.000
_cell.length_c   1.000
_cell.angle_alpha   90.00
_cell.angle_beta   90.00
_cell.angle_gamma   90.00
#
_symmetry.space_group_name_H-M   'P 1'
#
loop_
_entity.id
_entity.type
_entity.pdbx_description
1 polymer ?
#
loop_
_entity_poly.entity_id
_entity_poly.type
_entity_poly.pdbx_seq_one_letter_code
_entity_poly.pdbx_strand_id
1 'polypeptide(L)'
;MRFLAIIFFVALFPITIPAFGDLNVDILVDGLNNPWEIVFGPDGEIYFTERDGRIWKIGESGDVKVIQTFSKSGSIEGGTLGLALHPEFEKNKKIYVYQTNLELEFFQNKVFSFIVDNNSLTQKQIVLDDIPGAPWHDGGRIKFGPDGKLYITTGDAINPELAQDLSSLAGKILRINPDGTIPEDNPFDSSSVFSYGHRNPQGIAWSQDGMFVSSEHGPSGEMGTGHDEINLILKG
;
A
#
# COMPACT_ATOMS: atom_id res chain seq x y z
N MET A 1 -50.71 -6.95 -62.63
CA MET A 1 -49.84 -7.77 -61.76
C MET A 1 -49.36 -6.89 -60.62
N ARG A 2 -49.79 -7.16 -59.37
CA ARG A 2 -49.32 -6.43 -58.18
C ARG A 2 -48.10 -7.15 -57.61
N PHE A 3 -46.95 -6.47 -57.55
CA PHE A 3 -45.76 -6.98 -56.89
C PHE A 3 -45.84 -6.67 -55.39
N LEU A 4 -45.76 -7.71 -54.55
CA LEU A 4 -45.70 -7.61 -53.10
C LEU A 4 -44.21 -7.58 -52.71
N ALA A 5 -43.74 -6.44 -52.19
CA ALA A 5 -42.38 -6.35 -51.64
C ALA A 5 -42.40 -6.87 -50.20
N ILE A 6 -41.73 -8.00 -49.94
CA ILE A 6 -41.51 -8.53 -48.60
C ILE A 6 -40.23 -7.91 -48.07
N ILE A 7 -40.36 -7.03 -47.07
CA ILE A 7 -39.22 -6.46 -46.34
C ILE A 7 -38.86 -7.44 -45.22
N PHE A 8 -37.67 -8.03 -45.31
CA PHE A 8 -37.09 -8.81 -44.21
C PHE A 8 -36.43 -7.84 -43.21
N PHE A 9 -36.97 -7.81 -41.99
CA PHE A 9 -36.30 -7.19 -40.86
C PHE A 9 -35.26 -8.18 -40.31
N VAL A 10 -33.97 -7.86 -40.47
CA VAL A 10 -32.89 -8.56 -39.77
C VAL A 10 -32.78 -7.94 -38.38
N ALA A 11 -33.23 -8.66 -37.36
CA ALA A 11 -32.99 -8.29 -35.97
C ALA A 11 -31.57 -8.74 -35.59
N LEU A 12 -30.66 -7.78 -35.47
CA LEU A 12 -29.34 -7.99 -34.86
C LEU A 12 -29.51 -7.99 -33.35
N PHE A 13 -29.44 -9.17 -32.72
CA PHE A 13 -29.30 -9.28 -31.28
C PHE A 13 -27.82 -9.13 -30.92
N PRO A 14 -27.43 -8.13 -30.11
CA PRO A 14 -26.07 -8.05 -29.62
C PRO A 14 -25.81 -9.26 -28.72
N ILE A 15 -24.81 -10.07 -29.08
CA ILE A 15 -24.29 -11.11 -28.21
C ILE A 15 -23.51 -10.38 -27.11
N THR A 16 -24.12 -10.22 -25.94
CA THR A 16 -23.41 -9.78 -24.75
C THR A 16 -22.57 -10.95 -24.25
N ILE A 17 -21.28 -10.96 -24.56
CA ILE A 17 -20.34 -11.86 -23.90
C ILE A 17 -20.20 -11.35 -22.47
N PRO A 18 -20.55 -12.12 -21.42
CA PRO A 18 -20.28 -11.70 -20.06
C PRO A 18 -18.78 -11.47 -19.90
N ALA A 19 -18.39 -10.27 -19.47
CA ALA A 19 -16.99 -9.85 -19.34
C ALA A 19 -16.26 -10.48 -18.13
N PHE A 20 -16.89 -11.45 -17.45
CA PHE A 20 -16.31 -12.13 -16.29
C PHE A 20 -15.99 -13.56 -16.69
N GLY A 21 -14.70 -13.86 -16.81
CA GLY A 21 -14.24 -15.25 -16.83
C GLY A 21 -14.50 -15.92 -15.50
N ASP A 22 -14.72 -17.23 -15.50
CA ASP A 22 -14.81 -18.00 -14.26
C ASP A 22 -13.49 -17.85 -13.47
N LEU A 23 -13.58 -17.36 -12.24
CA LEU A 23 -12.46 -17.25 -11.32
C LEU A 23 -12.33 -18.57 -10.56
N ASN A 24 -11.23 -19.28 -10.78
CA ASN A 24 -10.83 -20.36 -9.88
C ASN A 24 -10.09 -19.74 -8.69
N VAL A 25 -10.51 -20.07 -7.47
CA VAL A 25 -9.97 -19.54 -6.22
C VAL A 25 -9.49 -20.70 -5.36
N ASP A 26 -8.20 -20.70 -5.05
CA ASP A 26 -7.56 -21.67 -4.15
C ASP A 26 -7.11 -20.99 -2.85
N ILE A 27 -7.29 -21.68 -1.73
CA ILE A 27 -6.83 -21.21 -0.42
C ILE A 27 -5.38 -21.64 -0.25
N LEU A 28 -4.46 -20.68 -0.23
CA LEU A 28 -3.03 -20.93 0.01
C LEU A 28 -2.70 -20.99 1.50
N VAL A 29 -3.31 -20.10 2.29
CA VAL A 29 -3.12 -19.99 3.75
C VAL A 29 -4.44 -19.56 4.38
N ASP A 30 -4.85 -20.21 5.46
CA ASP A 30 -6.02 -19.84 6.26
C ASP A 30 -5.64 -19.53 7.72
N GLY A 31 -6.63 -19.16 8.54
CA GLY A 31 -6.42 -18.89 9.97
C GLY A 31 -5.56 -17.66 10.28
N LEU A 32 -5.36 -16.77 9.30
CA LEU A 32 -4.66 -15.51 9.47
C LEU A 32 -5.48 -14.54 10.33
N ASN A 33 -4.78 -13.69 11.06
CA ASN A 33 -5.27 -12.64 11.93
C ASN A 33 -4.89 -11.28 11.33
N ASN A 34 -5.87 -10.60 10.72
CA ASN A 34 -5.72 -9.29 10.09
C ASN A 34 -4.56 -9.23 9.05
N PRO A 35 -4.56 -10.05 7.98
CA PRO A 35 -3.59 -9.90 6.89
C PRO A 35 -3.73 -8.50 6.25
N TRP A 36 -2.61 -7.84 5.95
CA TRP A 36 -2.60 -6.41 5.58
C TRP A 36 -1.92 -6.09 4.23
N GLU A 37 -0.69 -6.56 4.02
CA GLU A 37 0.05 -6.42 2.75
C GLU A 37 0.39 -7.77 2.17
N ILE A 38 0.43 -7.87 0.83
CA ILE A 38 1.00 -8.99 0.10
C ILE A 38 1.91 -8.47 -1.01
N VAL A 39 3.14 -8.99 -1.09
CA VAL A 39 4.09 -8.68 -2.15
C VAL A 39 4.65 -9.96 -2.77
N PHE A 40 4.79 -9.93 -4.09
CA PHE A 40 5.36 -11.01 -4.88
C PHE A 40 6.84 -10.69 -5.15
N GLY A 41 7.69 -11.63 -4.77
CA GLY A 41 9.12 -11.61 -5.04
C GLY A 41 9.43 -11.93 -6.50
N PRO A 42 10.55 -11.39 -7.03
CA PRO A 42 11.04 -11.74 -8.36
C PRO A 42 11.46 -13.21 -8.49
N ASP A 43 11.73 -13.87 -7.36
CA ASP A 43 12.07 -15.30 -7.23
C ASP A 43 10.83 -16.21 -7.07
N GLY A 44 9.62 -15.69 -7.25
CA GLY A 44 8.37 -16.45 -7.10
C GLY A 44 7.92 -16.66 -5.66
N GLU A 45 8.70 -16.18 -4.69
CA GLU A 45 8.32 -16.19 -3.28
C GLU A 45 7.25 -15.12 -3.00
N ILE A 46 6.40 -15.33 -2.00
CA ILE A 46 5.38 -14.37 -1.58
C ILE A 46 5.67 -13.97 -0.15
N TYR A 47 5.64 -12.68 0.13
CA TYR A 47 5.78 -12.15 1.48
C TYR A 47 4.51 -11.39 1.85
N PHE A 48 4.02 -11.57 3.07
CA PHE A 48 2.83 -10.86 3.51
C PHE A 48 2.87 -10.55 5.00
N THR A 49 2.15 -9.50 5.39
CA THR A 49 2.09 -9.04 6.78
C THR A 49 0.74 -9.37 7.38
N GLU A 50 0.75 -9.69 8.67
CA GLU A 50 -0.41 -9.58 9.54
C GLU A 50 -0.22 -8.36 10.43
N ARG A 51 -1.27 -7.54 10.55
CA ARG A 51 -1.24 -6.32 11.36
C ARG A 51 -0.79 -6.56 12.80
N ASP A 52 -1.11 -7.73 13.33
CA ASP A 52 -0.77 -8.16 14.70
C ASP A 52 0.72 -8.52 14.89
N GLY A 53 1.58 -8.33 13.88
CA GLY A 53 3.04 -8.31 14.03
C GLY A 53 3.80 -9.39 13.29
N ARG A 54 3.11 -10.34 12.65
CA ARG A 54 3.74 -11.45 11.94
C ARG A 54 4.05 -11.08 10.50
N ILE A 55 5.24 -11.45 10.03
CA ILE A 55 5.60 -11.42 8.61
C ILE A 55 5.79 -12.86 8.16
N TRP A 56 5.10 -13.20 7.09
CA TRP A 56 5.08 -14.52 6.49
C TRP A 56 5.85 -14.54 5.18
N LYS A 57 6.32 -15.72 4.84
CA LYS A 57 6.92 -16.07 3.56
C LYS A 57 6.29 -17.37 3.06
N ILE A 58 5.89 -17.38 1.79
CA ILE A 58 5.58 -18.58 1.02
C ILE A 58 6.75 -18.78 0.05
N GLY A 59 7.49 -19.88 0.20
CA GLY A 59 8.57 -20.23 -0.73
C GLY A 59 8.02 -20.71 -2.07
N GLU A 60 8.87 -20.76 -3.09
CA GLU A 60 8.52 -21.23 -4.44
C GLU A 60 7.90 -22.64 -4.44
N SER A 61 8.33 -23.49 -3.50
CA SER A 61 7.82 -24.86 -3.32
C SER A 61 6.45 -24.93 -2.61
N GLY A 62 5.90 -23.79 -2.20
CA GLY A 62 4.66 -23.68 -1.42
C GLY A 62 4.84 -23.80 0.09
N ASP A 63 6.08 -23.85 0.61
CA ASP A 63 6.32 -23.89 2.05
C ASP A 63 6.00 -22.54 2.71
N VAL A 64 5.14 -22.55 3.73
CA VAL A 64 4.66 -21.36 4.42
C VAL A 64 5.33 -21.23 5.78
N LYS A 65 5.96 -20.08 6.06
CA LYS A 65 6.69 -19.83 7.31
C LYS A 65 6.47 -18.41 7.82
N VAL A 66 6.38 -18.27 9.14
CA VAL A 66 6.56 -16.98 9.81
C VAL A 66 8.06 -16.71 9.88
N ILE A 67 8.51 -15.60 9.30
CA ILE A 67 9.93 -15.19 9.27
C ILE A 67 10.25 -14.09 10.29
N GLN A 68 9.22 -13.47 10.86
CA GLN A 68 9.36 -12.53 11.96
C GLN A 68 8.05 -12.40 12.74
N THR A 69 8.15 -12.20 14.06
CA THR A 69 7.04 -11.87 14.95
C THR A 69 7.41 -10.67 15.80
N PHE A 70 6.83 -9.52 15.51
CA PHE A 70 6.93 -8.35 16.36
C PHE A 70 5.82 -8.34 17.42
N SER A 71 5.97 -7.50 18.44
CA SER A 71 4.88 -7.18 19.36
C SER A 71 3.69 -6.58 18.59
N LYS A 72 2.48 -6.84 19.06
CA LYS A 72 1.28 -6.17 18.55
C LYS A 72 1.27 -4.71 18.99
N SER A 73 0.91 -3.78 18.08
CA SER A 73 0.71 -2.37 18.45
C SER A 73 -0.48 -2.20 19.38
N GLY A 74 -0.45 -1.17 20.23
CA GLY A 74 -1.64 -0.71 20.97
C GLY A 74 -2.66 0.04 20.09
N SER A 75 -2.36 0.30 18.82
CA SER A 75 -3.28 0.97 17.87
C SER A 75 -4.45 0.07 17.46
N ILE A 76 -5.56 0.69 17.04
CA ILE A 76 -6.75 -0.01 16.53
C ILE A 76 -6.57 -0.33 15.04
N GLU A 77 -6.10 0.64 14.25
CA GLU A 77 -5.83 0.48 12.82
C GLU A 77 -4.36 0.21 12.49
N GLY A 78 -3.46 0.63 13.37
CA GLY A 78 -2.01 0.49 13.23
C GLY A 78 -1.48 -0.88 13.61
N GLY A 79 -0.19 -1.11 13.33
CA GLY A 79 0.47 -2.39 13.54
C GLY A 79 1.63 -2.60 12.57
N THR A 80 1.87 -3.85 12.16
CA THR A 80 2.77 -4.16 11.03
C THR A 80 1.96 -4.10 9.74
N LEU A 81 2.09 -2.98 9.01
CA LEU A 81 1.21 -2.62 7.89
C LEU A 81 1.88 -2.94 6.55
N GLY A 82 2.23 -1.91 5.76
CA GLY A 82 2.81 -2.05 4.45
C GLY A 82 4.17 -2.75 4.46
N LEU A 83 4.43 -3.44 3.35
CA LEU A 83 5.62 -4.21 3.08
C LEU A 83 6.03 -3.95 1.62
N ALA A 84 7.31 -3.70 1.38
CA ALA A 84 7.84 -3.55 0.04
C ALA A 84 9.18 -4.26 -0.09
N LEU A 85 9.41 -4.92 -1.23
CA LEU A 85 10.70 -5.48 -1.59
C LEU A 85 11.53 -4.39 -2.28
N HIS A 86 12.82 -4.31 -1.99
CA HIS A 86 13.73 -3.42 -2.73
C HIS A 86 13.69 -3.75 -4.24
N PRO A 87 13.82 -2.78 -5.16
CA PRO A 87 13.82 -3.06 -6.61
C PRO A 87 14.89 -4.06 -7.06
N GLU A 88 16.01 -4.14 -6.31
CA GLU A 88 17.09 -5.12 -6.49
C GLU A 88 17.05 -6.27 -5.45
N PHE A 89 15.86 -6.71 -5.04
CA PHE A 89 15.67 -7.69 -3.98
C PHE A 89 16.47 -8.98 -4.19
N GLU A 90 16.61 -9.48 -5.41
CA GLU A 90 17.41 -10.70 -5.68
C GLU A 90 18.86 -10.57 -5.25
N LYS A 91 19.43 -9.36 -5.33
CA LYS A 91 20.84 -9.09 -5.01
C LYS A 91 21.04 -8.78 -3.54
N ASN A 92 20.13 -8.01 -2.94
CA ASN A 92 20.35 -7.46 -1.60
C ASN A 92 19.42 -8.05 -0.53
N LYS A 93 18.38 -8.79 -0.92
CA LYS A 93 17.36 -9.40 -0.05
C LYS A 93 16.75 -8.40 0.95
N LYS A 94 16.70 -7.11 0.59
CA LYS A 94 16.24 -6.02 1.44
C LYS A 94 14.74 -5.81 1.32
N ILE A 95 14.05 -5.77 2.44
CA ILE A 95 12.63 -5.44 2.54
C ILE A 95 12.42 -4.20 3.41
N TYR A 96 11.27 -3.56 3.22
CA TYR A 96 10.84 -2.38 3.95
C TYR A 96 9.50 -2.68 4.60
N VAL A 97 9.31 -2.23 5.83
CA VAL A 97 8.10 -2.51 6.61
C VAL A 97 7.65 -1.22 7.29
N TYR A 98 6.38 -0.85 7.10
CA TYR A 98 5.72 0.23 7.82
C TYR A 98 5.17 -0.31 9.15
N GLN A 99 5.54 0.32 10.25
CA GLN A 99 5.13 -0.10 11.59
C GLN A 99 4.62 1.08 12.41
N THR A 100 3.44 0.94 12.98
CA THR A 100 2.97 1.79 14.10
C THR A 100 3.69 1.34 15.36
N ASN A 101 4.12 2.28 16.20
CA ASN A 101 4.94 2.05 17.38
C ASN A 101 4.41 0.85 18.18
N LEU A 102 5.32 -0.07 18.49
CA LEU A 102 5.01 -1.38 19.06
C LEU A 102 5.40 -1.46 20.54
N GLU A 103 6.07 -0.43 21.07
CA GLU A 103 6.77 -0.49 22.36
C GLU A 103 6.40 0.64 23.34
N LEU A 104 5.72 1.70 22.89
CA LEU A 104 5.38 2.86 23.73
C LEU A 104 3.87 3.16 23.69
N GLU A 105 3.38 3.88 24.71
CA GLU A 105 1.96 4.24 24.87
C GLU A 105 1.48 5.38 23.93
N PHE A 106 2.34 5.89 23.05
CA PHE A 106 1.95 6.88 22.04
C PHE A 106 2.06 6.31 20.62
N PHE A 107 1.12 6.74 19.78
CA PHE A 107 1.06 6.35 18.38
C PHE A 107 2.05 7.16 17.56
N GLN A 108 2.95 6.45 16.87
CA GLN A 108 3.89 7.02 15.92
C GLN A 108 4.19 5.95 14.89
N ASN A 109 4.23 6.32 13.63
CA ASN A 109 4.53 5.41 12.54
C ASN A 109 6.00 5.56 12.11
N LYS A 110 6.60 4.45 11.69
CA LYS A 110 7.99 4.38 11.22
C LYS A 110 8.08 3.43 10.04
N VAL A 111 9.04 3.69 9.16
CA VAL A 111 9.46 2.73 8.13
C VAL A 111 10.81 2.16 8.53
N PHE A 112 10.88 0.84 8.60
CA PHE A 112 12.12 0.11 8.81
C PHE A 112 12.53 -0.63 7.55
N SER A 113 13.81 -0.94 7.44
CA SER A 113 14.31 -1.93 6.50
C SER A 113 15.01 -3.09 7.21
N PHE A 114 15.00 -4.23 6.56
CA PHE A 114 15.57 -5.49 7.04
C PHE A 114 16.21 -6.25 5.88
N ILE A 115 17.11 -7.18 6.19
CA ILE A 115 17.61 -8.19 5.25
C ILE A 115 16.94 -9.53 5.56
N VAL A 116 16.36 -10.17 4.54
CA VAL A 116 15.86 -11.53 4.62
C VAL A 116 17.05 -12.48 4.56
N ASP A 117 17.29 -13.22 5.64
CA ASP A 117 18.35 -14.24 5.73
C ASP A 117 17.80 -15.50 6.40
N ASN A 118 17.97 -16.66 5.75
CA ASN A 118 17.57 -17.97 6.27
C ASN A 118 16.16 -18.04 6.89
N ASN A 119 15.14 -17.46 6.22
CA ASN A 119 13.76 -17.34 6.72
C ASN A 119 13.64 -16.54 8.01
N SER A 120 14.49 -15.54 8.19
CA SER A 120 14.43 -14.57 9.29
C SER A 120 14.69 -13.16 8.79
N LEU A 121 14.26 -12.15 9.55
CA LEU A 121 14.61 -10.75 9.29
C LEU A 121 15.76 -10.31 10.18
N THR A 122 16.80 -9.78 9.55
CA THR A 122 18.02 -9.30 10.21
C THR A 122 18.30 -7.83 9.85
N GLN A 123 19.30 -7.22 10.49
CA GLN A 123 19.77 -5.87 10.18
C GLN A 123 18.67 -4.79 10.15
N LYS A 124 17.84 -4.75 11.20
CA LYS A 124 16.80 -3.72 11.37
C LYS A 124 17.44 -2.33 11.32
N GLN A 125 16.98 -1.48 10.39
CA GLN A 125 17.40 -0.09 10.25
C GLN A 125 16.16 0.81 10.14
N ILE A 126 16.17 1.94 10.83
CA ILE A 126 15.16 2.99 10.62
C ILE A 126 15.45 3.65 9.26
N VAL A 127 14.41 3.78 8.43
CA VAL A 127 14.46 4.44 7.11
C VAL A 127 13.77 5.80 7.20
N LEU A 128 12.62 5.85 7.86
CA LEU A 128 11.90 7.08 8.16
C LEU A 128 11.25 6.95 9.54
N ASP A 129 11.34 8.02 10.31
CA ASP A 129 10.79 8.13 11.67
C ASP A 129 9.86 9.34 11.76
N ASP A 130 9.27 9.53 12.94
CA ASP A 130 8.47 10.71 13.31
C ASP A 130 7.26 10.97 12.43
N ILE A 131 6.71 9.92 11.80
CA ILE A 131 5.40 10.00 11.14
C ILE A 131 4.34 9.98 12.23
N PRO A 132 3.45 10.99 12.32
CA PRO A 132 2.38 10.98 13.31
C PRO A 132 1.47 9.75 13.14
N GLY A 133 0.98 9.22 14.25
CA GLY A 133 0.01 8.13 14.28
C GLY A 133 -1.10 8.43 15.26
N ALA A 134 -2.15 7.62 15.22
CA ALA A 134 -3.29 7.70 16.12
C ALA A 134 -3.94 6.30 16.25
N PRO A 135 -5.03 6.12 17.01
CA PRO A 135 -5.75 4.84 16.98
C PRO A 135 -6.30 4.50 15.58
N TRP A 136 -6.56 5.52 14.76
CA TRP A 136 -7.10 5.43 13.40
C TRP A 136 -6.32 6.33 12.46
N HIS A 137 -6.44 6.11 11.15
CA HIS A 137 -5.82 6.93 10.11
C HIS A 137 -4.29 6.89 10.12
N ASP A 138 -3.72 5.69 10.21
CA ASP A 138 -2.27 5.48 10.11
C ASP A 138 -1.76 5.46 8.67
N GLY A 139 -2.63 5.40 7.66
CA GLY A 139 -2.25 5.16 6.26
C GLY A 139 -1.51 3.82 6.14
N GLY A 140 -0.23 3.86 5.79
CA GLY A 140 0.70 2.75 6.00
C GLY A 140 1.02 1.92 4.77
N ARG A 141 0.52 2.28 3.58
CA ARG A 141 0.91 1.60 2.34
C ARG A 141 2.28 2.09 1.92
N ILE A 142 3.16 1.17 1.56
CA ILE A 142 4.48 1.48 1.02
C ILE A 142 4.71 0.73 -0.28
N LYS A 143 5.33 1.37 -1.27
CA LYS A 143 5.62 0.73 -2.56
C LYS A 143 6.75 1.46 -3.26
N PHE A 144 7.65 0.72 -3.89
CA PHE A 144 8.62 1.33 -4.80
C PHE A 144 7.95 1.73 -6.11
N GLY A 145 8.17 2.98 -6.52
CA GLY A 145 7.75 3.49 -7.81
C GLY A 145 8.71 3.09 -8.94
N PRO A 146 8.34 3.34 -10.21
CA PRO A 146 9.17 3.03 -11.37
C PRO A 146 10.49 3.83 -11.42
N ASP A 147 10.60 4.91 -10.64
CA ASP A 147 11.79 5.73 -10.44
C ASP A 147 12.75 5.19 -9.35
N GLY A 148 12.45 4.02 -8.80
CA GLY A 148 13.22 3.37 -7.74
C GLY A 148 13.13 4.06 -6.39
N LYS A 149 12.17 4.96 -6.17
CA LYS A 149 11.93 5.64 -4.89
C LYS A 149 10.85 4.93 -4.09
N LEU A 150 10.94 4.99 -2.77
CA LEU A 150 9.94 4.44 -1.88
C LEU A 150 8.85 5.49 -1.66
N TYR A 151 7.61 5.15 -2.03
CA TYR A 151 6.43 5.96 -1.75
C TYR A 151 5.72 5.42 -0.52
N ILE A 152 5.28 6.32 0.36
CA ILE A 152 4.72 5.98 1.68
C ILE A 152 3.46 6.80 1.88
N THR A 153 2.32 6.13 2.09
CA THR A 153 1.07 6.81 2.44
C THR A 153 0.97 6.99 3.95
N THR A 154 0.54 8.16 4.39
CA THR A 154 0.33 8.48 5.80
C THR A 154 -1.05 9.11 5.96
N GLY A 155 -1.82 8.65 6.95
CA GLY A 155 -3.10 9.29 7.26
C GLY A 155 -2.88 10.55 8.11
N ASP A 156 -3.95 11.32 8.28
CA ASP A 156 -3.97 12.60 9.01
C ASP A 156 -3.82 12.44 10.53
N ALA A 157 -3.71 11.19 11.02
CA ALA A 157 -3.63 10.87 12.44
C ALA A 157 -4.76 11.54 13.24
N ILE A 158 -5.98 11.52 12.69
CA ILE A 158 -7.22 12.13 13.22
C ILE A 158 -7.12 13.64 13.47
N ASN A 159 -6.13 14.30 12.86
CA ASN A 159 -5.96 15.74 12.89
C ASN A 159 -5.86 16.29 11.47
N PRO A 160 -7.00 16.62 10.83
CA PRO A 160 -7.06 17.06 9.44
C PRO A 160 -6.21 18.30 9.13
N GLU A 161 -5.95 19.15 10.12
CA GLU A 161 -5.09 20.34 9.93
C GLU A 161 -3.65 19.94 9.55
N LEU A 162 -3.16 18.81 10.07
CA LEU A 162 -1.82 18.31 9.75
C LEU A 162 -1.70 17.88 8.29
N ALA A 163 -2.79 17.49 7.63
CA ALA A 163 -2.77 17.10 6.22
C ALA A 163 -2.35 18.28 5.33
N GLN A 164 -2.71 19.51 5.70
CA GLN A 164 -2.34 20.74 4.99
C GLN A 164 -0.98 21.32 5.43
N ASP A 165 -0.48 20.95 6.60
CA ASP A 165 0.82 21.40 7.10
C ASP A 165 1.97 20.62 6.43
N LEU A 166 2.79 21.32 5.64
CA LEU A 166 3.96 20.74 4.95
C LEU A 166 5.13 20.44 5.89
N SER A 167 5.12 20.95 7.12
CA SER A 167 6.10 20.59 8.16
C SER A 167 5.76 19.29 8.88
N SER A 168 4.53 18.78 8.70
CA SER A 168 4.06 17.50 9.23
C SER A 168 4.16 16.39 8.18
N LEU A 169 4.44 15.16 8.64
CA LEU A 169 4.39 13.96 7.82
C LEU A 169 3.00 13.30 7.78
N ALA A 170 2.00 13.81 8.51
CA ALA A 170 0.64 13.26 8.51
C ALA A 170 -0.19 13.74 7.32
N GLY A 171 -1.04 12.87 6.79
CA GLY A 171 -1.95 13.18 5.68
C GLY A 171 -1.21 13.44 4.36
N LYS A 172 -0.19 12.63 4.07
CA LYS A 172 0.73 12.79 2.94
C LYS A 172 0.81 11.52 2.10
N ILE A 173 1.26 11.69 0.86
CA ILE A 173 2.07 10.67 0.20
C ILE A 173 3.50 11.21 0.21
N LEU A 174 4.41 10.45 0.82
CA LEU A 174 5.83 10.77 0.91
C LEU A 174 6.59 10.02 -0.18
N ARG A 175 7.75 10.54 -0.59
CA ARG A 175 8.69 9.94 -1.55
C ARG A 175 10.11 10.12 -1.03
N ILE A 176 10.80 9.01 -0.81
CA ILE A 176 12.18 8.96 -0.29
C ILE A 176 13.08 8.02 -1.12
N ASN A 177 14.39 8.21 -1.03
CA ASN A 177 15.36 7.24 -1.53
C ASN A 177 15.33 5.94 -0.68
N PRO A 178 15.82 4.80 -1.20
CA PRO A 178 15.85 3.54 -0.45
C PRO A 178 16.64 3.60 0.87
N ASP A 179 17.56 4.57 1.01
CA ASP A 179 18.36 4.79 2.22
C ASP A 179 17.73 5.79 3.21
N GLY A 180 16.54 6.31 2.90
CA GLY A 180 15.83 7.29 3.72
C GLY A 180 16.11 8.75 3.38
N THR A 181 17.07 9.03 2.50
CA THR A 181 17.38 10.40 2.09
C THR A 181 16.29 10.99 1.19
N ILE A 182 16.19 12.32 1.16
CA ILE A 182 15.20 13.03 0.36
C ILE A 182 15.71 13.16 -1.08
N PRO A 183 14.94 12.75 -2.11
CA PRO A 183 15.28 12.98 -3.50
C PRO A 183 15.36 14.47 -3.83
N GLU A 184 16.40 14.88 -4.54
CA GLU A 184 16.62 16.28 -4.95
C GLU A 184 15.49 16.81 -5.83
N ASP A 185 14.78 15.92 -6.52
CA ASP A 185 13.65 16.21 -7.40
C ASP A 185 12.29 16.08 -6.69
N ASN A 186 12.21 16.16 -5.35
CA ASN A 186 10.92 16.30 -4.66
C ASN A 186 10.29 17.70 -4.87
N PRO A 187 8.98 17.87 -4.68
CA PRO A 187 8.29 19.14 -4.94
C PRO A 187 8.56 20.24 -3.91
N PHE A 188 8.92 19.86 -2.69
CA PHE A 188 9.12 20.78 -1.58
C PHE A 188 10.55 20.67 -1.07
N ASP A 189 11.18 21.82 -0.84
CA ASP A 189 12.59 21.91 -0.46
C ASP A 189 12.87 21.14 0.84
N SER A 190 13.87 20.26 0.79
CA SER A 190 14.30 19.44 1.94
C SER A 190 13.15 18.68 2.62
N SER A 191 12.14 18.25 1.86
CA SER A 191 10.98 17.52 2.38
C SER A 191 10.73 16.20 1.64
N SER A 192 10.31 15.18 2.39
CA SER A 192 9.86 13.90 1.84
C SER A 192 8.45 13.97 1.25
N VAL A 193 7.71 15.07 1.45
CA VAL A 193 6.34 15.22 0.93
C VAL A 193 6.34 15.22 -0.60
N PHE A 194 5.51 14.35 -1.18
CA PHE A 194 5.27 14.27 -2.63
C PHE A 194 3.91 14.85 -3.02
N SER A 195 2.88 14.52 -2.25
CA SER A 195 1.55 15.15 -2.27
C SER A 195 0.99 15.23 -0.86
N TYR A 196 0.02 16.11 -0.63
CA TYR A 196 -0.53 16.43 0.68
C TYR A 196 -2.04 16.65 0.64
N GLY A 197 -2.65 16.81 1.82
CA GLY A 197 -4.11 16.98 1.94
C GLY A 197 -4.89 15.68 2.00
N HIS A 198 -4.23 14.58 2.40
CA HIS A 198 -4.85 13.27 2.49
C HIS A 198 -5.42 13.00 3.89
N ARG A 199 -6.55 12.30 3.97
CA ARG A 199 -7.19 11.81 5.20
C ARG A 199 -6.65 10.46 5.63
N ASN A 200 -6.87 9.41 4.84
CA ASN A 200 -6.39 8.06 5.17
C ASN A 200 -6.12 7.20 3.92
N PRO A 201 -5.08 7.52 3.13
CA PRO A 201 -4.72 6.79 1.92
C PRO A 201 -4.12 5.43 2.27
N GLN A 202 -4.69 4.35 1.72
CA GLN A 202 -4.28 2.96 2.01
C GLN A 202 -4.01 2.11 0.76
N GLY A 203 -4.08 2.69 -0.43
CA GLY A 203 -3.71 2.01 -1.66
C GLY A 203 -2.95 2.96 -2.58
N ILE A 204 -1.87 2.47 -3.17
CA ILE A 204 -1.11 3.17 -4.21
C ILE A 204 -0.68 2.20 -5.30
N ALA A 205 -0.78 2.62 -6.56
CA ALA A 205 -0.36 1.84 -7.70
C ALA A 205 0.07 2.72 -8.87
N TRP A 206 0.90 2.15 -9.74
CA TRP A 206 1.22 2.73 -11.04
C TRP A 206 0.59 1.87 -12.13
N SER A 207 -0.02 2.53 -13.11
CA SER A 207 -0.40 1.86 -14.36
C SER A 207 0.82 1.61 -15.25
N GLN A 208 0.65 0.84 -16.32
CA GLN A 208 1.72 0.54 -17.28
C GLN A 208 2.22 1.78 -18.02
N ASP A 209 1.35 2.76 -18.25
CA ASP A 209 1.66 4.06 -18.85
C ASP A 209 2.15 5.10 -17.84
N GLY A 210 2.36 4.71 -16.57
CA GLY A 210 2.99 5.53 -15.54
C GLY A 210 2.05 6.43 -14.75
N MET A 211 0.72 6.28 -14.91
CA MET A 211 -0.27 6.99 -14.10
C MET A 211 -0.17 6.53 -12.65
N PHE A 212 0.08 7.46 -11.74
CA PHE A 212 0.16 7.18 -10.31
C PHE A 212 -1.20 7.41 -9.65
N VAL A 213 -1.80 6.38 -9.06
CA VAL A 213 -3.12 6.46 -8.42
C VAL A 213 -3.07 6.07 -6.96
N SER A 214 -3.98 6.66 -6.17
CA SER A 214 -4.19 6.35 -4.75
C SER A 214 -5.67 6.05 -4.49
N SER A 215 -5.95 5.13 -3.56
CA SER A 215 -7.28 4.94 -2.98
C SER A 215 -7.31 5.44 -1.55
N GLU A 216 -8.36 6.16 -1.17
CA GLU A 216 -8.42 6.90 0.08
C GLU A 216 -9.79 6.85 0.76
N HIS A 217 -9.80 6.66 2.08
CA HIS A 217 -11.03 6.65 2.87
C HIS A 217 -11.46 8.06 3.25
N GLY A 218 -12.65 8.45 2.77
CA GLY A 218 -13.32 9.69 3.13
C GLY A 218 -14.08 9.57 4.46
N PRO A 219 -14.59 10.67 5.05
CA PRO A 219 -15.47 10.59 6.22
C PRO A 219 -16.91 10.19 5.83
N SER A 220 -17.08 9.33 4.81
CA SER A 220 -18.35 8.89 4.25
C SER A 220 -19.33 8.38 5.30
N GLY A 221 -18.84 7.55 6.24
CA GLY A 221 -19.66 7.00 7.32
C GLY A 221 -19.73 7.88 8.56
N GLU A 222 -18.66 8.61 8.87
CA GLU A 222 -18.52 9.43 10.08
C GLU A 222 -19.29 10.75 9.98
N MET A 223 -19.14 11.45 8.86
CA MET A 223 -19.69 12.79 8.62
C MET A 223 -20.76 12.81 7.51
N GLY A 224 -20.91 11.74 6.74
CA GLY A 224 -21.85 11.70 5.61
C GLY A 224 -21.42 12.54 4.41
N THR A 225 -20.16 12.98 4.36
CA THR A 225 -19.58 13.85 3.33
C THR A 225 -18.17 13.40 2.95
N GLY A 226 -17.61 13.96 1.87
CA GLY A 226 -16.21 13.75 1.48
C GLY A 226 -15.89 12.31 1.09
N HIS A 227 -16.82 11.65 0.36
CA HIS A 227 -16.81 10.22 0.01
C HIS A 227 -15.44 9.61 -0.30
N ASP A 228 -15.31 8.28 -0.15
CA ASP A 228 -14.07 7.57 -0.51
C ASP A 228 -13.64 7.87 -1.96
N GLU A 229 -12.33 7.96 -2.17
CA GLU A 229 -11.75 8.54 -3.37
C GLU A 229 -10.82 7.56 -4.09
N ILE A 230 -10.78 7.69 -5.42
CA ILE A 230 -9.68 7.21 -6.26
C ILE A 230 -9.04 8.45 -6.88
N ASN A 231 -7.80 8.72 -6.49
CA ASN A 231 -7.09 9.94 -6.83
C ASN A 231 -6.01 9.66 -7.88
N LEU A 232 -5.94 10.52 -8.89
CA LEU A 232 -4.73 10.68 -9.70
C LEU A 232 -3.76 11.54 -8.90
N ILE A 233 -2.60 10.97 -8.53
CA ILE A 233 -1.61 11.66 -7.73
C ILE A 233 -0.65 12.39 -8.65
N LEU A 234 -0.58 13.70 -8.44
CA LEU A 234 0.37 14.59 -9.09
C LEU A 234 1.39 15.07 -8.05
N LYS A 235 2.58 15.41 -8.54
CA LYS A 235 3.64 15.98 -7.72
C LYS A 235 3.28 17.43 -7.33
N GLY A 236 3.32 17.74 -6.03
CA GLY A 236 3.06 19.09 -5.49
C GLY A 236 1.61 19.24 -5.04
#